data_AF-A0A382WEI0-F1
#
_entry.id   AF-A0A382WEI0-F1
#
_cell.length_a   1.000
_cell.length_b   1.000
_cell.length_c   1.000
_cell.angle_alpha   90.00
_cell.angle_beta   90.00
_cell.angle_gamma   90.00
#
_symmetry.space_group_name_H-M   'P 1'
#
loop_
_entity.id
_entity.type
_entity.pdbx_description
1 polymer ?
#
loop_
_entity_poly.entity_id
_entity_poly.type
_entity_poly.pdbx_seq_one_letter_code
_entity_poly.pdbx_strand_id
1 'polypeptide(L)'
;WCSGDQCAGLDSGAEGTADFNFDTSAGNDWTCGGGSWGSEVSWSLSCDGSEVASGGVGEGCFGTCEDDGGDDNNCTLTMNDAFGDGWNGNEWCSGDQCAGLDSGAEGTAGFNFDTSAANEYTCGGGSWQSEVSWTLSCDDGTTASGGAPDAGCFGACGDRDVSAKLFSNDKQTLGESLKKVAKRAQNLGRTSTSNSKAILFESKLQRANSVKLIQTAEGLSYEADGFVGFEITLEHSADFEINVTKSAFIADYKTTGNTTKLIVVAPETTELFSSTGD
;
A
#
# COMPACT_ATOMS: atom_id res chain seq x y z
N TRP A 1 -4.78 39.77 4.60
CA TRP A 1 -3.89 38.68 5.02
C TRP A 1 -4.03 38.51 6.52
N CYS A 2 -4.23 37.29 6.99
CA CYS A 2 -4.39 36.92 8.39
C CYS A 2 -3.61 35.65 8.68
N SER A 3 -2.97 35.56 9.84
CA SER A 3 -2.39 34.32 10.38
C SER A 3 -2.64 34.26 11.88
N GLY A 4 -3.30 33.20 12.34
CA GLY A 4 -3.91 33.15 13.68
C GLY A 4 -4.82 34.35 13.93
N ASP A 5 -4.62 35.04 15.05
CA ASP A 5 -5.37 36.25 15.43
C ASP A 5 -4.79 37.56 14.85
N GLN A 6 -3.74 37.48 14.03
CA GLN A 6 -3.03 38.64 13.49
C GLN A 6 -3.42 38.90 12.03
N CYS A 7 -4.00 40.07 11.74
CA CYS A 7 -4.49 40.43 10.39
C CYS A 7 -3.97 41.79 9.93
N ALA A 8 -3.68 41.92 8.63
CA ALA A 8 -3.48 43.18 7.95
C ALA A 8 -4.16 43.21 6.58
N GLY A 9 -4.55 44.42 6.18
CA GLY A 9 -5.12 44.72 4.87
C GLY A 9 -4.91 46.19 4.54
N LEU A 10 -5.20 46.56 3.31
CA LEU A 10 -5.16 47.94 2.85
C LEU A 10 -6.59 48.43 2.65
N ASP A 11 -7.00 49.45 3.42
CA ASP A 11 -8.29 50.12 3.20
C ASP A 11 -8.30 50.96 1.91
N SER A 12 -7.12 51.44 1.50
CA SER A 12 -6.85 52.12 0.22
C SER A 12 -5.34 52.22 -0.04
N GLY A 13 -4.94 52.38 -1.30
CA GLY A 13 -3.52 52.50 -1.70
C GLY A 13 -3.01 51.29 -2.48
N ALA A 14 -1.78 51.38 -3.00
CA ALA A 14 -1.16 50.34 -3.82
C ALA A 14 -0.25 49.39 -3.03
N GLU A 15 0.23 49.82 -1.87
CA GLU A 15 1.13 49.06 -0.99
C GLU A 15 0.97 49.51 0.47
N GLY A 16 1.42 48.68 1.41
CA GLY A 16 1.54 49.03 2.82
C GLY A 16 2.23 47.92 3.61
N THR A 17 2.59 48.22 4.85
CA THR A 17 3.37 47.32 5.71
C THR A 17 2.70 47.18 7.08
N ALA A 18 2.77 45.99 7.65
CA ALA A 18 2.34 45.70 9.01
C ALA A 18 3.40 44.84 9.70
N ASP A 19 3.59 45.08 11.00
CA ASP A 19 4.51 44.33 11.83
C ASP A 19 3.74 43.33 12.69
N PHE A 20 4.23 42.10 12.69
CA PHE A 20 3.64 40.98 13.42
C PHE A 20 4.70 40.26 14.23
N ASN A 21 4.26 39.50 15.24
CA ASN A 21 5.16 38.64 16.02
C ASN A 21 4.73 37.19 15.84
N PHE A 22 5.58 36.40 15.18
CA PHE A 22 5.34 34.98 14.93
C PHE A 22 6.40 34.14 15.62
N ASP A 23 5.98 33.00 16.16
CA ASP A 23 6.90 31.93 16.49
C ASP A 23 7.20 31.16 15.19
N THR A 24 8.34 31.46 14.58
CA THR A 24 8.77 30.80 13.34
C THR A 24 9.24 29.36 13.56
N SER A 25 9.34 28.92 14.83
CA SER A 25 9.61 27.52 15.17
C SER A 25 8.36 26.66 15.30
N ALA A 26 7.18 27.24 15.06
CA ALA A 26 5.89 26.57 14.94
C ALA A 26 5.32 26.74 13.52
N GLY A 27 4.31 25.94 13.15
CA GLY A 27 3.51 26.17 11.95
C GLY A 27 2.57 27.37 12.11
N ASN A 28 2.46 28.20 11.07
CA ASN A 28 1.62 29.39 11.05
C ASN A 28 0.76 29.41 9.77
N ASP A 29 -0.48 28.95 9.89
CA ASP A 29 -1.44 29.02 8.79
C ASP A 29 -1.82 30.47 8.51
N TRP A 30 -1.98 30.80 7.23
CA TRP A 30 -2.39 32.10 6.78
C TRP A 30 -3.49 32.01 5.74
N THR A 31 -4.35 33.03 5.74
CA THR A 31 -5.36 33.26 4.71
C THR A 31 -5.22 34.69 4.19
N CYS A 32 -5.35 34.85 2.89
CA CYS A 32 -5.28 36.13 2.23
C CYS A 32 -6.45 36.26 1.26
N GLY A 33 -7.28 37.26 1.46
CA GLY A 33 -8.45 37.48 0.63
C GLY A 33 -9.18 38.75 1.01
N GLY A 34 -10.40 38.88 0.49
CA GLY A 34 -11.18 40.12 0.53
C GLY A 34 -10.95 41.00 -0.70
N GLY A 35 -11.84 41.99 -0.87
CA GLY A 35 -11.83 42.89 -2.05
C GLY A 35 -12.31 42.20 -3.34
N SER A 36 -12.34 42.95 -4.44
CA SER A 36 -12.86 42.47 -5.75
C SER A 36 -11.77 42.09 -6.75
N TRP A 37 -10.50 42.28 -6.41
CA TRP A 37 -9.38 42.24 -7.37
C TRP A 37 -8.22 41.37 -6.86
N GLY A 38 -8.48 40.08 -6.64
CA GLY A 38 -7.48 39.17 -6.07
C GLY A 38 -6.19 39.05 -6.90
N SER A 39 -6.26 39.27 -8.22
CA SER A 39 -5.10 39.26 -9.12
C SER A 39 -4.12 40.42 -8.88
N GLU A 40 -4.52 41.47 -8.16
CA GLU A 40 -3.67 42.61 -7.81
C GLU A 40 -3.01 42.44 -6.44
N VAL A 41 -3.37 41.39 -5.69
CA VAL A 41 -2.91 41.19 -4.32
C VAL A 41 -1.68 40.30 -4.33
N SER A 42 -0.57 40.84 -3.81
CA SER A 42 0.64 40.10 -3.50
C SER A 42 1.22 40.60 -2.17
N TRP A 43 1.92 39.73 -1.46
CA TRP A 43 2.55 40.05 -0.19
C TRP A 43 3.85 39.25 -0.02
N SER A 44 4.76 39.79 0.77
CA SER A 44 5.93 39.09 1.28
C SER A 44 6.06 39.32 2.78
N LEU A 45 6.57 38.30 3.48
CA LEU A 45 6.81 38.30 4.91
C LEU A 45 8.30 38.08 5.13
N SER A 46 8.91 38.94 5.94
CA SER A 46 10.32 38.85 6.28
C SER A 46 10.52 38.89 7.80
N CYS A 47 11.39 38.02 8.31
CA CYS A 47 11.82 38.01 9.71
C CYS A 47 13.32 38.28 9.76
N ASP A 48 13.76 39.18 10.63
CA ASP A 48 15.17 39.58 10.81
C ASP A 48 15.89 39.94 9.49
N GLY A 49 15.15 40.49 8.52
CA GLY A 49 15.67 40.89 7.21
C GLY A 49 15.80 39.77 6.18
N SER A 50 15.36 38.55 6.49
CA SER A 50 15.23 37.44 5.53
C SER A 50 13.77 37.22 5.17
N GLU A 51 13.47 37.05 3.88
CA GLU A 51 12.14 36.60 3.44
C GLU A 51 11.89 35.18 3.95
N VAL A 52 10.73 34.96 4.57
CA VAL A 52 10.31 33.66 5.13
C VAL A 52 9.06 33.10 4.46
N ALA A 53 8.25 33.95 3.82
CA ALA A 53 7.10 33.54 3.02
C ALA A 53 6.68 34.66 2.05
N SER A 54 6.02 34.30 0.95
CA SER A 54 5.37 35.24 0.04
C SER A 54 4.17 34.58 -0.63
N GLY A 55 3.22 35.39 -1.12
CA GLY A 55 1.99 34.86 -1.70
C GLY A 55 1.03 35.91 -2.26
N GLY A 56 -0.14 35.45 -2.67
CA GLY A 56 -1.25 36.27 -3.17
C GLY A 56 -2.55 36.02 -2.39
N VAL A 57 -3.71 36.12 -3.05
CA VAL A 57 -4.98 35.62 -2.51
C VAL A 57 -4.95 34.10 -2.43
N GLY A 58 -5.38 33.53 -1.31
CA GLY A 58 -5.38 32.09 -1.06
C GLY A 58 -5.14 31.78 0.41
N GLU A 59 -4.75 30.55 0.68
CA GLU A 59 -4.35 30.07 2.00
C GLU A 59 -3.04 29.28 1.89
N GLY A 60 -2.37 29.08 3.03
CA GLY A 60 -1.15 28.29 3.11
C GLY A 60 -0.56 28.36 4.50
N CYS A 61 0.68 27.91 4.68
CA CYS A 61 1.36 27.91 5.96
C CYS A 61 2.85 28.29 5.83
N PHE A 62 3.44 28.86 6.88
CA PHE A 62 4.89 29.08 6.99
C PHE A 62 5.41 28.67 8.38
N GLY A 63 6.68 28.25 8.47
CA GLY A 63 7.28 27.70 9.70
C GLY A 63 7.32 26.18 9.70
N THR A 64 7.10 25.54 10.85
CA THR A 64 7.08 24.06 10.99
C THR A 64 5.65 23.52 10.87
N CYS A 65 5.01 23.77 9.73
CA CYS A 65 3.69 23.26 9.42
C CYS A 65 3.74 21.73 9.41
N GLU A 66 3.13 21.09 10.40
CA GLU A 66 2.87 19.65 10.36
C GLU A 66 1.54 19.48 9.62
N ASP A 67 1.65 19.15 8.33
CA ASP A 67 0.57 18.97 7.36
C ASP A 67 -0.20 20.25 6.93
N ASP A 68 -0.62 20.25 5.66
CA ASP A 68 -1.43 21.24 4.92
C ASP A 68 -0.73 22.42 4.20
N GLY A 69 0.54 22.32 3.80
CA GLY A 69 1.05 23.34 2.87
C GLY A 69 2.47 23.27 2.31
N GLY A 70 3.21 22.16 2.42
CA GLY A 70 4.58 22.12 1.91
C GLY A 70 5.06 20.75 1.48
N ASP A 71 4.74 20.36 0.24
CA ASP A 71 5.48 19.44 -0.64
C ASP A 71 6.19 18.20 -0.03
N ASP A 72 5.65 17.60 1.03
CA ASP A 72 6.07 16.30 1.55
C ASP A 72 5.02 15.20 1.29
N ASN A 73 4.13 15.45 0.33
CA ASN A 73 3.23 14.44 -0.20
C ASN A 73 4.01 13.19 -0.62
N ASN A 74 3.82 12.10 0.11
CA ASN A 74 4.49 10.85 -0.19
C ASN A 74 3.87 10.12 -1.38
N CYS A 75 2.74 10.60 -1.90
CA CYS A 75 2.04 10.08 -3.06
C CYS A 75 1.58 11.22 -3.99
N THR A 76 1.80 11.05 -5.29
CA THR A 76 1.32 11.97 -6.33
C THR A 76 0.31 11.25 -7.22
N LEU A 77 -0.90 11.81 -7.32
CA LEU A 77 -1.92 11.42 -8.29
C LEU A 77 -1.77 12.26 -9.55
N THR A 78 -1.59 11.61 -10.69
CA THR A 78 -1.67 12.22 -12.02
C THR A 78 -3.03 11.88 -12.62
N MET A 79 -3.76 12.92 -13.01
CA MET A 79 -5.09 12.87 -13.60
C MET A 79 -4.98 13.21 -15.08
N ASN A 80 -5.63 12.43 -15.94
CA ASN A 80 -5.64 12.63 -17.38
C ASN A 80 -7.08 12.62 -17.88
N ASP A 81 -7.36 13.51 -18.82
CA ASP A 81 -8.64 13.69 -19.49
C ASP A 81 -8.41 13.72 -21.01
N ALA A 82 -9.09 12.82 -21.73
CA ALA A 82 -8.90 12.67 -23.17
C ALA A 82 -9.43 13.86 -23.99
N PHE A 83 -10.39 14.62 -23.48
CA PHE A 83 -11.03 15.71 -24.24
C PHE A 83 -10.58 17.12 -23.83
N GLY A 84 -9.91 17.24 -22.69
CA GLY A 84 -9.27 18.46 -22.21
C GLY A 84 -10.21 19.46 -21.54
N ASP A 85 -11.46 19.07 -21.28
CA ASP A 85 -12.46 19.88 -20.57
C ASP A 85 -12.51 19.58 -19.06
N GLY A 86 -11.70 18.64 -18.58
CA GLY A 86 -11.66 18.20 -17.19
C GLY A 86 -12.49 16.95 -16.97
N TRP A 87 -12.61 16.52 -15.72
CA TRP A 87 -13.25 15.26 -15.36
C TRP A 87 -14.78 15.35 -15.21
N ASN A 88 -15.39 16.49 -15.50
CA ASN A 88 -16.85 16.65 -15.55
C ASN A 88 -17.58 16.12 -14.29
N GLY A 89 -16.98 16.42 -13.13
CA GLY A 89 -17.48 16.04 -11.81
C GLY A 89 -17.13 14.61 -11.38
N ASN A 90 -16.29 13.88 -12.12
CA ASN A 90 -15.66 12.68 -11.58
C ASN A 90 -14.57 13.09 -10.60
N GLU A 91 -14.49 12.36 -9.50
CA GLU A 91 -13.45 12.53 -8.49
C GLU A 91 -12.82 11.17 -8.19
N TRP A 92 -11.52 11.20 -7.94
CA TRP A 92 -10.79 10.12 -7.29
C TRP A 92 -10.74 10.40 -5.80
N CYS A 93 -11.15 9.43 -4.98
CA CYS A 93 -11.16 9.54 -3.52
C CYS A 93 -10.55 8.31 -2.87
N SER A 94 -9.83 8.51 -1.77
CA SER A 94 -9.41 7.45 -0.85
C SER A 94 -9.50 7.95 0.59
N GLY A 95 -10.31 7.27 1.41
CA GLY A 95 -10.70 7.79 2.72
C GLY A 95 -11.42 9.14 2.60
N ASP A 96 -10.93 10.14 3.33
CA ASP A 96 -11.45 11.52 3.30
C ASP A 96 -10.70 12.43 2.30
N GLN A 97 -9.71 11.90 1.57
CA GLN A 97 -8.91 12.64 0.59
C GLN A 97 -9.49 12.44 -0.81
N CYS A 98 -9.79 13.53 -1.52
CA CYS A 98 -10.36 13.51 -2.87
C CYS A 98 -9.66 14.51 -3.78
N ALA A 99 -9.61 14.19 -5.08
CA ALA A 99 -9.24 15.14 -6.13
C ALA A 99 -10.02 14.86 -7.41
N GLY A 100 -10.35 15.93 -8.12
CA GLY A 100 -10.85 15.90 -9.49
C GLY A 100 -10.05 16.87 -10.36
N LEU A 101 -10.42 16.91 -11.63
CA LEU A 101 -9.84 17.85 -12.60
C LEU A 101 -10.94 18.80 -13.10
N ASP A 102 -10.90 20.05 -12.66
CA ASP A 102 -11.93 21.04 -13.02
C ASP A 102 -11.88 21.46 -14.49
N SER A 103 -10.69 21.44 -15.11
CA SER A 103 -10.48 21.75 -16.53
C SER A 103 -9.11 21.29 -17.01
N GLY A 104 -8.93 21.14 -18.32
CA GLY A 104 -7.66 20.75 -18.93
C GLY A 104 -7.56 19.24 -19.16
N ALA A 105 -6.53 18.82 -19.91
CA ALA A 105 -6.31 17.42 -20.28
C ALA A 105 -5.46 16.65 -19.26
N GLU A 106 -4.82 17.36 -18.33
CA GLU A 106 -3.95 16.77 -17.32
C GLU A 106 -3.93 17.64 -16.06
N GLY A 107 -3.69 17.00 -14.92
CA GLY A 107 -3.48 17.67 -13.64
C GLY A 107 -2.85 16.74 -12.61
N THR A 108 -2.37 17.29 -11.50
CA THR A 108 -1.78 16.51 -10.41
C THR A 108 -2.34 16.95 -9.06
N ALA A 109 -2.49 15.98 -8.15
CA ALA A 109 -2.80 16.22 -6.75
C ALA A 109 -1.81 15.44 -5.87
N GLY A 110 -1.33 16.06 -4.80
CA GLY A 110 -0.49 15.40 -3.81
C GLY A 110 -1.30 14.90 -2.64
N PHE A 111 -0.92 13.74 -2.11
CA PHE A 111 -1.55 13.12 -0.96
C PHE A 111 -0.51 12.51 -0.04
N ASN A 112 -0.89 12.31 1.21
CA ASN A 112 -0.11 11.55 2.18
C ASN A 112 -0.89 10.30 2.57
N PHE A 113 -0.34 9.12 2.26
CA PHE A 113 -0.94 7.83 2.60
C PHE A 113 0.01 6.96 3.40
N ASP A 114 -0.51 6.29 4.44
CA ASP A 114 0.17 5.13 5.00
C ASP A 114 -0.03 3.94 4.06
N THR A 115 0.93 3.73 3.15
CA THR A 115 0.92 2.62 2.18
C THR A 115 1.18 1.26 2.83
N SER A 116 1.62 1.23 4.10
CA SER A 116 1.70 0.00 4.89
C SER A 116 0.33 -0.48 5.39
N ALA A 117 -0.69 0.37 5.28
CA ALA A 117 -2.09 0.03 5.48
C ALA A 117 -2.82 -0.13 4.13
N ALA A 118 -4.01 -0.73 4.18
CA ALA A 118 -4.88 -0.85 3.02
C ALA A 118 -5.63 0.48 2.82
N ASN A 119 -5.52 1.05 1.62
CA ASN A 119 -6.20 2.29 1.25
C ASN A 119 -7.20 1.99 0.12
N GLU A 120 -8.49 1.94 0.46
CA GLU A 120 -9.55 1.76 -0.52
C GLU A 120 -9.75 3.07 -1.30
N TYR A 121 -9.92 2.96 -2.62
CA TYR A 121 -10.17 4.10 -3.47
C TYR A 121 -11.44 3.90 -4.31
N THR A 122 -12.02 5.02 -4.72
CA THR A 122 -13.08 5.09 -5.73
C THR A 122 -12.77 6.19 -6.73
N CYS A 123 -13.08 5.98 -7.99
CA CYS A 123 -13.00 7.00 -9.03
C CYS A 123 -14.31 7.05 -9.82
N GLY A 124 -14.98 8.19 -9.85
CA GLY A 124 -16.25 8.36 -10.57
C GLY A 124 -17.16 9.41 -9.94
N GLY A 125 -18.48 9.25 -10.10
CA GLY A 125 -19.50 10.16 -9.56
C GLY A 125 -19.99 11.23 -10.55
N GLY A 126 -19.21 11.51 -11.60
CA GLY A 126 -19.51 12.50 -12.63
C GLY A 126 -20.09 11.91 -13.92
N SER A 127 -19.89 12.62 -15.03
CA SER A 127 -20.27 12.18 -16.38
C SER A 127 -19.04 11.84 -17.22
N TRP A 128 -19.24 11.18 -18.38
CA TRP A 128 -18.18 10.96 -19.38
C TRP A 128 -16.99 10.11 -18.92
N GLN A 129 -17.23 9.11 -18.06
CA GLN A 129 -16.17 8.35 -17.40
C GLN A 129 -15.14 7.67 -18.33
N SER A 130 -15.47 7.47 -19.62
CA SER A 130 -14.57 6.90 -20.62
C SER A 130 -13.33 7.74 -20.93
N GLU A 131 -13.32 9.04 -20.60
CA GLU A 131 -12.18 9.94 -20.81
C GLU A 131 -11.26 10.06 -19.60
N VAL A 132 -11.70 9.58 -18.44
CA VAL A 132 -11.00 9.69 -17.17
C VAL A 132 -9.98 8.57 -17.04
N SER A 133 -8.72 8.94 -16.83
CA SER A 133 -7.68 7.99 -16.45
C SER A 133 -6.68 8.61 -15.48
N TRP A 134 -6.14 7.80 -14.57
CA TRP A 134 -5.26 8.30 -13.52
C TRP A 134 -4.20 7.29 -13.10
N THR A 135 -3.14 7.81 -12.50
CA THR A 135 -2.06 7.03 -11.90
C THR A 135 -1.67 7.65 -10.56
N LEU A 136 -1.54 6.84 -9.52
CA LEU A 136 -0.97 7.21 -8.23
C LEU A 136 0.45 6.62 -8.13
N SER A 137 1.42 7.43 -7.72
CA SER A 137 2.80 7.01 -7.47
C SER A 137 3.27 7.52 -6.13
N CYS A 138 3.75 6.62 -5.27
CA CYS A 138 4.26 6.95 -3.94
C CYS A 138 5.78 6.74 -3.81
N ASP A 139 6.39 7.40 -2.84
CA ASP A 139 7.83 7.40 -2.58
C ASP A 139 8.39 6.03 -2.18
N ASP A 140 7.55 5.19 -1.57
CA ASP A 140 7.88 3.81 -1.21
C ASP A 140 7.83 2.84 -2.42
N GLY A 141 7.45 3.35 -3.59
CA GLY A 141 7.29 2.59 -4.83
C GLY A 141 5.89 1.99 -5.02
N THR A 142 4.95 2.21 -4.09
CA THR A 142 3.55 1.83 -4.27
C THR A 142 2.96 2.61 -5.44
N THR A 143 2.27 1.91 -6.34
CA THR A 143 1.62 2.51 -7.51
C THR A 143 0.23 1.93 -7.70
N ALA A 144 -0.68 2.75 -8.22
CA ALA A 144 -2.02 2.35 -8.65
C ALA A 144 -2.41 3.09 -9.91
N SER A 145 -3.32 2.53 -10.71
CA SER A 145 -3.86 3.20 -11.88
C SER A 145 -5.25 2.68 -12.22
N GLY A 146 -6.02 3.51 -12.88
CA GLY A 146 -7.40 3.18 -13.23
C GLY A 146 -8.06 4.23 -14.11
N GLY A 147 -9.36 4.07 -14.29
CA GLY A 147 -10.22 5.05 -14.95
C GLY A 147 -11.47 5.32 -14.11
N ALA A 148 -12.55 5.71 -14.76
CA ALA A 148 -13.87 5.78 -14.12
C ALA A 148 -14.91 4.95 -14.92
N PRO A 149 -16.00 4.49 -14.27
CA PRO A 149 -16.08 4.28 -12.84
C PRO A 149 -15.13 3.14 -12.43
N ASP A 150 -14.41 3.33 -11.33
CA ASP A 150 -13.51 2.31 -10.79
C ASP A 150 -13.52 2.35 -9.26
N ALA A 151 -13.23 1.20 -8.66
CA ALA A 151 -13.04 1.09 -7.22
C ALA A 151 -12.04 -0.03 -6.96
N GLY A 152 -11.10 0.24 -6.07
CA GLY A 152 -10.02 -0.69 -5.78
C GLY A 152 -9.33 -0.34 -4.48
N CYS A 153 -8.09 -0.78 -4.37
CA CYS A 153 -7.32 -0.60 -3.15
C CYS A 153 -5.82 -0.59 -3.50
N PHE A 154 -5.04 0.27 -2.84
CA PHE A 154 -3.57 0.32 -2.93
C PHE A 154 -2.89 0.31 -1.53
N GLY A 155 -1.61 -0.04 -1.48
CA GLY A 155 -0.91 -0.33 -0.23
C GLY A 155 -1.13 -1.78 0.22
N ALA A 156 -1.47 -2.03 1.48
CA ALA A 156 -1.66 -3.37 2.04
C ALA A 156 -3.01 -4.04 1.67
N CYS A 157 -3.45 -3.84 0.43
CA CYS A 157 -4.69 -4.34 -0.15
C CYS A 157 -4.57 -5.81 -0.56
N GLY A 158 -4.50 -6.63 0.47
CA GLY A 158 -4.06 -8.02 0.38
C GLY A 158 -3.76 -8.59 1.77
N ASP A 159 -3.55 -7.71 2.76
CA ASP A 159 -3.57 -8.00 4.19
C ASP A 159 -4.99 -8.00 4.78
N ARG A 160 -6.02 -8.18 3.94
CA ARG A 160 -7.21 -8.90 4.40
C ARG A 160 -6.78 -10.32 4.68
N ASP A 161 -6.24 -10.53 5.87
CA ASP A 161 -6.09 -11.82 6.55
C ASP A 161 -6.22 -12.97 5.55
N VAL A 162 -5.21 -13.15 4.69
CA VAL A 162 -4.90 -14.51 4.29
C VAL A 162 -4.40 -15.10 5.58
N SER A 163 -5.34 -15.51 6.42
CA SER A 163 -5.18 -16.60 7.33
C SER A 163 -4.98 -17.85 6.47
N ALA A 164 -3.90 -17.88 5.68
CA ALA A 164 -2.90 -18.88 5.92
C ALA A 164 -2.78 -18.90 7.44
N LYS A 165 -3.51 -19.83 8.06
CA LYS A 165 -3.24 -20.20 9.42
C LYS A 165 -1.75 -20.53 9.40
N LEU A 166 -0.94 -19.55 9.80
CA LEU A 166 0.32 -19.83 10.43
C LEU A 166 -0.12 -20.76 11.55
N PHE A 167 0.05 -22.07 11.34
CA PHE A 167 -0.03 -22.98 12.45
C PHE A 167 1.09 -22.53 13.36
N SER A 168 0.75 -21.65 14.29
CA SER A 168 1.51 -21.44 15.51
C SER A 168 1.63 -22.83 16.08
N ASN A 169 2.83 -23.40 15.96
CA ASN A 169 3.19 -24.61 16.67
C ASN A 169 3.17 -24.26 18.15
N ASP A 170 1.98 -24.24 18.73
CA ASP A 170 1.84 -24.40 20.15
C ASP A 170 2.51 -25.75 20.46
N LYS A 171 3.61 -25.70 21.23
CA LYS A 171 4.56 -26.82 21.43
C LYS A 171 3.88 -28.16 21.76
N GLN A 172 2.64 -28.12 22.26
CA GLN A 172 1.82 -29.27 22.59
C GLN A 172 1.35 -30.08 21.36
N THR A 173 0.90 -29.45 20.27
CA THR A 173 0.24 -30.17 19.14
C THR A 173 1.25 -30.86 18.21
N LEU A 174 2.43 -30.26 18.01
CA LEU A 174 3.54 -30.87 17.26
C LEU A 174 4.13 -32.09 18.01
N GLY A 175 4.18 -32.02 19.35
CA GLY A 175 4.64 -33.12 20.19
C GLY A 175 3.74 -34.36 20.10
N GLU A 176 2.42 -34.18 19.97
CA GLU A 176 1.47 -35.29 19.83
C GLU A 176 1.45 -35.88 18.41
N SER A 177 1.60 -35.02 17.39
CA SER A 177 1.66 -35.43 15.99
C SER A 177 2.95 -36.19 15.68
N LEU A 178 4.11 -35.73 16.18
CA LEU A 178 5.38 -36.46 16.10
C LEU A 178 5.36 -37.76 16.91
N LYS A 179 4.69 -37.81 18.06
CA LYS A 179 4.46 -39.06 18.81
C LYS A 179 3.60 -40.04 18.01
N LYS A 180 2.58 -39.59 17.28
CA LYS A 180 1.77 -40.44 16.38
C LYS A 180 2.58 -40.98 15.21
N VAL A 181 3.42 -40.16 14.58
CA VAL A 181 4.32 -40.57 13.48
C VAL A 181 5.38 -41.56 13.98
N ALA A 182 6.00 -41.31 15.13
CA ALA A 182 6.94 -42.23 15.77
C ALA A 182 6.30 -43.58 16.15
N LYS A 183 5.02 -43.57 16.58
CA LYS A 183 4.27 -44.81 16.89
C LYS A 183 3.89 -45.60 15.63
N ARG A 184 3.65 -44.92 14.50
CA ARG A 184 3.45 -45.54 13.18
C ARG A 184 4.74 -46.17 12.65
N ALA A 185 5.89 -45.54 12.87
CA ALA A 185 7.20 -46.05 12.48
C ALA A 185 7.64 -47.30 13.28
N GLN A 186 7.14 -47.49 14.51
CA GLN A 186 7.44 -48.69 15.32
C GLN A 186 6.64 -49.94 14.90
N ASN A 187 5.54 -49.78 14.17
CA ASN A 187 4.67 -50.91 13.77
C ASN A 187 4.98 -51.47 12.37
N LEU A 188 5.90 -50.87 11.61
CA LEU A 188 6.48 -51.46 10.40
C LEU A 188 7.79 -52.16 10.79
N GLY A 189 7.76 -53.50 10.81
CA GLY A 189 8.78 -54.37 11.39
C GLY A 189 10.23 -54.13 10.95
N ARG A 190 11.02 -53.59 11.88
CA ARG A 190 12.31 -54.06 12.41
C ARG A 190 13.19 -54.98 11.53
N THR A 191 14.34 -54.47 11.10
CA THR A 191 15.66 -55.14 11.20
C THR A 191 16.81 -54.13 11.12
N SER A 192 17.39 -53.75 12.27
CA SER A 192 18.84 -53.58 12.44
C SER A 192 19.16 -53.10 13.86
N THR A 193 20.01 -53.86 14.52
CA THR A 193 20.62 -53.62 15.83
C THR A 193 21.60 -52.44 15.79
N SER A 194 21.28 -51.35 16.49
CA SER A 194 22.28 -50.50 17.16
C SER A 194 21.65 -49.53 18.14
N ASN A 195 22.34 -49.32 19.25
CA ASN A 195 22.03 -48.38 20.33
C ASN A 195 22.17 -46.92 19.87
N SER A 196 21.35 -46.48 18.93
CA SER A 196 21.32 -45.09 18.50
C SER A 196 20.39 -44.32 19.43
N LYS A 197 20.98 -43.65 20.43
CA LYS A 197 20.33 -42.54 21.15
C LYS A 197 19.56 -41.72 20.13
N ALA A 198 18.29 -41.41 20.44
CA ALA A 198 17.50 -40.48 19.65
C ALA A 198 18.35 -39.22 19.41
N ILE A 199 18.84 -39.06 18.18
CA ILE A 199 19.56 -37.87 17.78
C ILE A 199 18.50 -36.79 17.86
N LEU A 200 18.60 -35.96 18.90
CA LEU A 200 17.86 -34.72 19.02
C LEU A 200 18.29 -33.90 17.80
N PHE A 201 17.47 -33.95 16.74
CA PHE A 201 17.65 -33.12 15.57
C PHE A 201 17.24 -31.71 16.00
N GLU A 202 18.17 -30.99 16.64
CA GLU A 202 18.01 -29.56 16.83
C GLU A 202 18.07 -28.94 15.43
N SER A 203 16.89 -28.59 14.91
CA SER A 203 16.75 -27.95 13.61
C SER A 203 17.51 -26.63 13.64
N LYS A 204 18.65 -26.56 12.95
CA LYS A 204 19.35 -25.30 12.63
C LYS A 204 18.61 -24.47 11.57
N LEU A 205 17.35 -24.81 11.29
CA LEU A 205 16.52 -24.14 10.29
C LEU A 205 16.12 -22.78 10.87
N GLN A 206 16.77 -21.72 10.39
CA GLN A 206 16.39 -20.35 10.74
C GLN A 206 15.05 -20.04 10.08
N ARG A 207 14.09 -19.57 10.87
CA ARG A 207 12.80 -19.10 10.37
C ARG A 207 13.02 -17.91 9.43
N ALA A 208 12.26 -17.81 8.35
CA ALA A 208 12.21 -16.58 7.56
C ALA A 208 11.60 -15.43 8.38
N ASN A 209 12.22 -14.25 8.33
CA ASN A 209 11.64 -13.00 8.80
C ASN A 209 10.84 -12.31 7.72
N SER A 210 11.10 -12.61 6.44
CA SER A 210 10.35 -12.10 5.31
C SER A 210 10.05 -13.21 4.29
N VAL A 211 8.86 -13.13 3.71
CA VAL A 211 8.41 -14.01 2.63
C VAL A 211 7.66 -13.17 1.63
N LYS A 212 8.09 -13.20 0.37
CA LYS A 212 7.43 -12.55 -0.76
C LYS A 212 6.85 -13.64 -1.66
N LEU A 213 5.57 -13.55 -1.98
CA LEU A 213 4.93 -14.39 -2.98
C LEU A 213 4.91 -13.66 -4.32
N ILE A 214 5.20 -14.38 -5.40
CA ILE A 214 5.28 -13.84 -6.76
C ILE A 214 4.39 -14.72 -7.64
N GLN A 215 3.25 -14.18 -8.03
CA GLN A 215 2.37 -14.81 -8.99
C GLN A 215 2.93 -14.65 -10.40
N THR A 216 2.94 -15.74 -11.16
CA THR A 216 3.39 -15.76 -12.55
C THR A 216 2.23 -16.16 -13.45
N ALA A 217 2.40 -16.01 -14.76
CA ALA A 217 1.41 -16.49 -15.73
C ALA A 217 1.19 -18.02 -15.67
N GLU A 218 2.13 -18.76 -15.08
CA GLU A 218 2.12 -20.23 -15.05
C GLU A 218 1.89 -20.79 -13.64
N GLY A 219 1.81 -19.97 -12.58
CA GLY A 219 1.62 -20.46 -11.21
C GLY A 219 2.09 -19.51 -10.12
N LEU A 220 2.75 -20.05 -9.08
CA LEU A 220 3.17 -19.29 -7.91
C LEU A 220 4.62 -19.62 -7.49
N SER A 221 5.38 -18.57 -7.20
CA SER A 221 6.75 -18.64 -6.68
C SER A 221 6.93 -17.78 -5.43
N TYR A 222 8.07 -17.92 -4.75
CA TYR A 222 8.38 -17.15 -3.55
C TYR A 222 9.86 -16.79 -3.40
N GLU A 223 10.11 -15.77 -2.58
CA GLU A 223 11.44 -15.41 -2.07
C GLU A 223 11.35 -15.32 -0.54
N ALA A 224 12.33 -15.88 0.19
CA ALA A 224 12.38 -15.80 1.65
C ALA A 224 13.82 -15.78 2.18
N ASP A 225 14.03 -15.12 3.31
CA ASP A 225 15.33 -15.04 4.02
C ASP A 225 15.56 -16.19 5.02
N GLY A 226 14.73 -17.23 4.96
CA GLY A 226 14.82 -18.41 5.83
C GLY A 226 13.85 -19.52 5.45
N PHE A 227 13.66 -20.47 6.36
CA PHE A 227 12.79 -21.62 6.14
C PHE A 227 11.32 -21.24 6.25
N VAL A 228 10.56 -21.64 5.23
CA VAL A 228 9.13 -21.36 5.06
C VAL A 228 8.36 -22.64 4.76
N GLY A 229 7.07 -22.63 5.08
CA GLY A 229 6.11 -23.65 4.66
C GLY A 229 4.80 -22.98 4.29
N PHE A 230 4.15 -23.50 3.28
CA PHE A 230 2.95 -22.96 2.65
C PHE A 230 1.81 -23.96 2.78
N GLU A 231 0.63 -23.49 3.18
CA GLU A 231 -0.65 -24.14 2.94
C GLU A 231 -1.46 -23.18 2.07
N ILE A 232 -1.82 -23.60 0.86
CA ILE A 232 -2.49 -22.76 -0.13
C ILE A 232 -3.80 -23.44 -0.53
N THR A 233 -4.87 -22.65 -0.59
CA THR A 233 -6.17 -23.08 -1.13
C THR A 233 -6.43 -22.28 -2.39
N LEU A 234 -6.66 -22.97 -3.50
CA LEU A 234 -6.95 -22.41 -4.82
C LEU A 234 -8.41 -22.69 -5.17
N GLU A 235 -9.09 -21.70 -5.74
CA GLU A 235 -10.37 -21.85 -6.42
C GLU A 235 -10.14 -21.73 -7.93
N HIS A 236 -10.74 -22.62 -8.70
CA HIS A 236 -10.46 -22.76 -10.13
C HIS A 236 -11.65 -23.33 -10.91
N SER A 237 -11.60 -23.30 -12.23
CA SER A 237 -12.61 -23.90 -13.11
C SER A 237 -12.50 -25.44 -13.13
N ALA A 238 -13.33 -26.11 -13.94
CA ALA A 238 -13.29 -27.58 -14.06
C ALA A 238 -12.09 -28.11 -14.87
N ASP A 239 -11.44 -27.27 -15.68
CA ASP A 239 -10.32 -27.63 -16.57
C ASP A 239 -8.94 -27.35 -15.96
N PHE A 240 -8.89 -26.92 -14.70
CA PHE A 240 -7.67 -26.69 -13.96
C PHE A 240 -6.83 -27.96 -13.74
N GLU A 241 -5.54 -27.86 -14.04
CA GLU A 241 -4.52 -28.86 -13.73
C GLU A 241 -3.37 -28.21 -12.96
N ILE A 242 -2.82 -28.91 -11.97
CA ILE A 242 -1.75 -28.41 -11.09
C ILE A 242 -0.57 -29.37 -11.01
N ASN A 243 0.64 -28.79 -11.06
CA ASN A 243 1.92 -29.45 -10.84
C ASN A 243 2.64 -28.79 -9.66
N VAL A 244 2.58 -29.43 -8.49
CA VAL A 244 3.30 -28.94 -7.29
C VAL A 244 4.79 -29.31 -7.37
N THR A 245 5.64 -28.43 -6.85
CA THR A 245 7.10 -28.64 -6.82
C THR A 245 7.47 -29.99 -6.20
N LYS A 246 8.45 -30.67 -6.80
CA LYS A 246 9.06 -31.90 -6.24
C LYS A 246 10.27 -31.60 -5.37
N SER A 247 10.75 -30.35 -5.41
CA SER A 247 11.93 -29.87 -4.71
C SER A 247 11.52 -29.24 -3.39
N ALA A 248 10.89 -30.03 -2.52
CA ALA A 248 10.50 -29.62 -1.18
C ALA A 248 10.55 -30.82 -0.23
N PHE A 249 10.69 -30.55 1.07
CA PHE A 249 10.66 -31.60 2.08
C PHE A 249 9.30 -32.31 2.14
N ILE A 250 8.21 -31.54 2.01
CA ILE A 250 6.86 -32.04 1.81
C ILE A 250 6.26 -31.23 0.67
N ALA A 251 5.66 -31.88 -0.31
CA ALA A 251 4.87 -31.25 -1.35
C ALA A 251 3.73 -32.21 -1.71
N ASP A 252 2.49 -31.80 -1.45
CA ASP A 252 1.31 -32.60 -1.75
C ASP A 252 0.11 -31.70 -1.99
N TYR A 253 -0.89 -32.20 -2.71
CA TYR A 253 -2.14 -31.50 -2.95
C TYR A 253 -3.35 -32.42 -3.00
N LYS A 254 -4.52 -31.84 -2.80
CA LYS A 254 -5.80 -32.52 -2.94
C LYS A 254 -6.85 -31.59 -3.53
N THR A 255 -7.45 -32.03 -4.62
CA THR A 255 -8.57 -31.36 -5.27
C THR A 255 -9.90 -31.97 -4.82
N THR A 256 -10.90 -31.15 -4.56
CA THR A 256 -12.27 -31.58 -4.26
C THR A 256 -13.25 -30.59 -4.89
N GLY A 257 -13.89 -30.98 -5.99
CA GLY A 257 -14.65 -30.04 -6.82
C GLY A 257 -13.71 -29.04 -7.48
N ASN A 258 -14.08 -27.76 -7.39
CA ASN A 258 -13.36 -26.62 -7.97
C ASN A 258 -12.39 -25.97 -6.97
N THR A 259 -11.96 -26.73 -5.96
CA THR A 259 -11.08 -26.25 -4.91
C THR A 259 -9.91 -27.20 -4.74
N THR A 260 -8.70 -26.68 -4.79
CA THR A 260 -7.46 -27.43 -4.56
C THR A 260 -6.75 -26.92 -3.32
N LYS A 261 -6.43 -27.81 -2.39
CA LYS A 261 -5.56 -27.51 -1.24
C LYS A 261 -4.19 -28.13 -1.43
N LEU A 262 -3.13 -27.36 -1.27
CA LEU A 262 -1.76 -27.84 -1.36
C LEU A 262 -0.92 -27.43 -0.15
N ILE A 263 0.06 -28.27 0.19
CA ILE A 263 1.02 -28.04 1.27
C ILE A 263 2.42 -28.20 0.70
N VAL A 264 3.26 -27.18 0.87
CA VAL A 264 4.69 -27.20 0.49
C VAL A 264 5.54 -26.79 1.68
N VAL A 265 6.41 -27.67 2.19
CA VAL A 265 7.25 -27.40 3.37
C VAL A 265 8.71 -27.43 2.97
N ALA A 266 9.45 -26.39 3.36
CA ALA A 266 10.87 -26.20 3.04
C ALA A 266 11.17 -26.48 1.55
N PRO A 267 10.60 -25.67 0.64
CA PRO A 267 11.00 -25.73 -0.76
C PRO A 267 12.49 -25.43 -0.91
N GLU A 268 13.17 -26.17 -1.78
CA GLU A 268 14.58 -25.99 -2.14
C GLU A 268 14.73 -25.04 -3.35
N THR A 269 13.63 -24.77 -4.05
CA THR A 269 13.53 -23.88 -5.21
C THR A 269 12.43 -22.85 -4.99
N THR A 270 12.48 -21.73 -5.72
CA THR A 270 11.50 -20.64 -5.59
C THR A 270 10.11 -20.98 -6.13
N GLU A 271 9.99 -21.95 -7.04
CA GLU A 271 8.70 -22.38 -7.59
C GLU A 271 7.94 -23.28 -6.60
N LEU A 272 6.69 -22.94 -6.29
CA LEU A 272 5.81 -23.72 -5.42
C LEU A 272 4.92 -24.67 -6.21
N PHE A 273 4.29 -24.16 -7.27
CA PHE A 273 3.52 -24.95 -8.22
C PHE A 273 3.39 -24.21 -9.54
N SER A 274 3.12 -24.98 -10.60
CA SER A 274 2.59 -24.49 -11.86
C SER A 274 1.18 -25.03 -12.10
N SER A 275 0.39 -24.31 -12.89
CA SER A 275 -0.98 -24.68 -13.24
C SER A 275 -1.34 -24.29 -14.67
N THR A 276 -2.31 -25.01 -15.25
CA THR A 276 -2.92 -24.68 -16.54
C THR A 276 -4.44 -24.72 -16.41
N GLY A 277 -5.14 -23.91 -17.21
CA GLY A 277 -6.59 -23.71 -17.08
C GLY A 277 -6.92 -22.48 -16.22
N ASP A 278 -8.21 -22.15 -16.14
CA ASP A 278 -8.74 -20.99 -15.40
C ASP A 278 -9.12 -21.31 -13.93
#